data_AF-A0A497XNK7-F1
#
_entry.id   AF-A0A497XNK7-F1
#
_cell.length_a   1.000
_cell.length_b   1.000
_cell.length_c   1.000
_cell.angle_alpha   90.00
_cell.angle_beta   90.00
_cell.angle_gamma   90.00
#
_symmetry.space_group_name_H-M   'P 1'
#
loop_
_entity.id
_entity.type
_entity.pdbx_description
1 polymer ?
#
loop_
_entity_poly.entity_id
_entity_poly.type
_entity_poly.pdbx_seq_one_letter_code
_entity_poly.pdbx_strand_id
1 'polypeptide(L)' 'MLGKNYRGVFSKMGEGLLERYIEDLKKELESKPEDPELLFKLGVAYVRIGKTDSAREVYKKLKGIDKSKAKELLDTIYEV' A
#
# COMPACT_ATOMS: atom_id res chain seq x y z
N MET A 1 -8.42 -5.42 -15.96
CA MET A 1 -7.42 -4.33 -16.10
C MET A 1 -7.73 -3.28 -15.04
N LEU A 2 -7.07 -3.33 -13.88
CA LEU A 2 -7.29 -2.37 -12.77
C LEU A 2 -5.98 -1.77 -12.20
N GLY A 3 -4.87 -1.79 -12.96
CA GLY A 3 -3.57 -1.27 -12.45
C GLY A 3 -3.30 0.23 -12.63
N LYS A 4 -4.24 1.05 -13.13
CA LYS A 4 -3.89 2.38 -13.68
C LYS A 4 -4.06 3.61 -12.76
N ASN A 5 -4.66 3.52 -11.57
CA ASN A 5 -4.97 4.74 -10.79
C ASN A 5 -3.98 5.10 -9.68
N TYR A 6 -3.31 4.14 -9.04
CA TYR A 6 -2.45 4.46 -7.90
C TYR A 6 -1.08 5.02 -8.28
N ARG A 7 -0.60 4.71 -9.50
CA ARG A 7 0.58 5.42 -10.04
C ARG A 7 0.32 6.92 -10.05
N GLY A 8 -0.88 7.41 -10.41
CA GLY A 8 -1.18 8.84 -10.48
C GLY A 8 -1.05 9.57 -9.13
N VAL A 9 -1.63 9.02 -8.06
CA VAL A 9 -1.61 9.63 -6.72
C VAL A 9 -0.18 9.71 -6.16
N PHE A 10 0.61 8.67 -6.36
CA PHE A 10 1.98 8.57 -5.82
C PHE A 10 3.06 9.04 -6.82
N SER A 11 2.78 9.23 -8.11
CA SER A 11 3.78 9.56 -9.15
C SER A 11 4.37 10.94 -8.97
N LYS A 12 3.68 11.85 -8.29
CA LYS A 12 4.15 13.21 -8.02
C LYS A 12 4.78 13.37 -6.64
N MET A 13 4.71 12.35 -5.78
CA MET A 13 5.32 12.38 -4.45
C MET A 13 6.79 11.95 -4.56
N GLY A 14 7.68 12.82 -4.07
CA GLY A 14 9.08 12.44 -3.84
C GLY A 14 9.22 11.45 -2.69
N GLU A 15 10.36 10.77 -2.60
CA GLU A 15 10.63 9.72 -1.61
C GLU A 15 10.35 10.18 -0.17
N GLY A 16 10.83 11.37 0.23
CA GLY A 16 10.60 11.89 1.59
C GLY A 16 9.11 12.17 1.90
N LEU A 17 8.30 12.52 0.89
CA LEU A 17 6.85 12.67 1.08
C LEU A 17 6.16 11.32 1.23
N LEU A 18 6.64 10.29 0.52
CA LEU A 18 6.14 8.92 0.65
C LEU A 18 6.48 8.33 2.03
N GLU A 19 7.68 8.61 2.56
CA GLU A 19 8.06 8.17 3.89
C GLU A 19 7.17 8.79 4.97
N ARG A 20 6.94 10.11 4.91
CA ARG A 20 5.99 10.78 5.83
C ARG A 20 4.59 10.20 5.70
N TYR A 21 4.11 9.98 4.48
CA TYR A 21 2.80 9.40 4.23
C TYR A 21 2.66 7.99 4.84
N ILE A 22 3.71 7.18 4.77
CA ILE A 22 3.77 5.86 5.43
C ILE A 22 3.64 6.01 6.95
N GLU A 23 4.30 7.00 7.55
CA GLU A 23 4.18 7.26 8.99
C GLU A 23 2.76 7.69 9.39
N ASP A 24 2.14 8.58 8.60
CA ASP A 24 0.76 9.02 8.84
C ASP A 24 -0.22 7.84 8.75
N LEU A 25 -0.08 6.99 7.71
CA LEU A 25 -0.90 5.79 7.57
C LEU A 25 -0.72 4.81 8.74
N LYS A 26 0.51 4.62 9.22
CA LYS A 26 0.78 3.76 10.38
C LYS A 26 0.05 4.26 11.62
N LYS A 27 0.04 5.57 11.87
CA LYS A 27 -0.68 6.18 12.99
C LYS A 27 -2.19 5.99 12.88
N GLU A 28 -2.75 6.17 11.68
CA GLU A 28 -4.18 5.91 11.46
C GLU A 28 -4.54 4.43 11.70
N LEU A 29 -3.65 3.52 11.31
CA LEU A 29 -3.80 2.07 11.53
C LEU A 29 -3.69 1.69 13.02
N GLU A 30 -3.10 2.51 13.90
CA GLU A 30 -3.15 2.25 15.34
C GLU A 30 -4.59 2.30 15.88
N SER A 31 -5.43 3.16 15.31
CA SER A 31 -6.85 3.26 15.66
C SER A 31 -7.75 2.33 14.83
N LYS A 32 -7.32 1.98 13.62
CA LYS A 32 -8.08 1.16 12.66
C LYS A 32 -7.20 0.05 12.05
N PRO A 33 -6.75 -0.94 12.85
CA PRO A 33 -5.69 -1.87 12.45
C PRO A 33 -6.04 -2.76 11.25
N GLU A 34 -7.32 -2.92 10.97
CA GLU A 34 -7.84 -3.78 9.91
C GLU A 34 -8.56 -2.99 8.81
N ASP A 35 -8.40 -1.66 8.76
CA ASP A 35 -8.98 -0.87 7.68
C ASP A 35 -8.31 -1.25 6.34
N PRO A 36 -9.07 -1.85 5.40
CA PRO A 36 -8.47 -2.41 4.21
C PRO A 36 -8.02 -1.32 3.22
N GLU A 37 -8.57 -0.11 3.29
CA GLU A 37 -8.14 1.02 2.47
C GLU A 37 -6.80 1.59 2.96
N LEU A 38 -6.64 1.76 4.27
CA LEU A 38 -5.38 2.22 4.88
C LEU A 38 -4.26 1.20 4.67
N LEU A 39 -4.56 -0.09 4.88
CA LEU A 39 -3.61 -1.17 4.60
C LEU A 39 -3.21 -1.16 3.11
N PHE A 40 -4.17 -1.04 2.19
CA PHE A 40 -3.86 -0.99 0.77
C PHE A 40 -2.95 0.18 0.38
N LYS A 41 -3.28 1.40 0.84
CA LYS A 41 -2.45 2.60 0.63
C LYS A 41 -1.04 2.43 1.18
N LEU A 42 -0.91 1.81 2.36
CA LEU A 42 0.39 1.52 2.98
C LEU A 42 1.21 0.56 2.12
N GLY A 43 0.59 -0.51 1.63
CA GLY A 43 1.23 -1.48 0.74
C GLY A 43 1.73 -0.84 -0.55
N VAL A 44 0.91 -0.02 -1.20
CA VAL A 44 1.31 0.70 -2.42
C VAL A 44 2.45 1.68 -2.14
N ALA A 45 2.39 2.44 -1.04
CA ALA A 45 3.44 3.37 -0.68
C ALA A 45 4.79 2.64 -0.45
N TYR A 46 4.76 1.46 0.18
CA TYR A 46 5.95 0.62 0.33
C TYR A 46 6.55 0.15 -0.99
N VAL A 47 5.71 -0.29 -1.95
CA VAL A 47 6.19 -0.65 -3.29
C VAL A 47 6.88 0.55 -3.96
N ARG A 48 6.31 1.75 -3.81
CA ARG A 48 6.83 2.98 -4.43
C ARG A 48 8.18 3.44 -3.91
N ILE A 49 8.55 3.10 -2.67
CA ILE A 49 9.86 3.39 -2.08
C ILE A 49 10.79 2.16 -2.08
N GLY A 50 10.48 1.12 -2.86
CA GLY A 50 11.31 -0.08 -3.00
C GLY A 50 11.29 -1.03 -1.79
N LYS A 51 10.41 -0.81 -0.79
CA LYS A 51 10.27 -1.68 0.39
C LYS A 51 9.32 -2.84 0.10
N THR A 52 9.65 -3.65 -0.89
CA THR A 52 8.80 -4.76 -1.38
C THR A 52 8.46 -5.78 -0.30
N ASP A 53 9.38 -6.10 0.60
CA ASP A 53 9.10 -7.05 1.70
C ASP A 53 8.02 -6.53 2.65
N SER A 54 8.04 -5.24 2.99
CA SER A 54 6.99 -4.61 3.79
C SER A 54 5.64 -4.62 3.06
N ALA A 55 5.62 -4.38 1.75
CA ALA A 55 4.41 -4.50 0.94
C ALA A 55 3.83 -5.93 0.95
N ARG A 56 4.69 -6.96 0.94
CA ARG A 56 4.27 -8.37 1.06
C ARG A 56 3.67 -8.69 2.42
N GLU A 57 4.16 -8.09 3.50
CA GLU A 57 3.53 -8.24 4.82
C GLU A 57 2.14 -7.63 4.86
N VAL A 58 1.98 -6.44 4.28
CA VAL A 58 0.67 -5.81 4.13
C VAL A 58 -0.28 -6.66 3.29
N TYR A 59 0.20 -7.25 2.18
CA TYR A 59 -0.57 -8.19 1.37
C TYR A 59 -1.08 -9.38 2.20
N LYS A 60 -0.23 -9.98 3.05
CA LYS A 60 -0.63 -11.11 3.91
C LYS A 60 -1.77 -10.72 4.84
N LYS A 61 -1.74 -9.52 5.42
CA LYS A 61 -2.82 -8.98 6.26
C LYS A 61 -4.09 -8.76 5.44
N LEU A 62 -3.99 -8.03 4.32
CA LEU A 62 -5.13 -7.76 3.45
C LEU A 62 -5.81 -9.03 2.95
N LYS A 63 -5.05 -10.10 2.65
CA LYS A 63 -5.62 -11.37 2.18
C LYS A 63 -6.64 -11.96 3.15
N GLY A 64 -6.50 -11.70 4.46
CA GLY A 64 -7.45 -12.11 5.49
C GLY A 64 -8.68 -11.20 5.63
N ILE A 65 -8.58 -9.95 5.17
CA ILE A 65 -9.58 -8.89 5.40
C ILE A 65 -10.37 -8.59 4.12
N ASP A 66 -9.66 -8.25 3.03
CA ASP A 66 -10.21 -7.91 1.73
C ASP A 66 -9.38 -8.57 0.62
N LYS A 67 -9.91 -9.67 0.09
CA LYS A 67 -9.25 -10.44 -0.98
C LYS A 67 -9.12 -9.67 -2.28
N SER A 68 -10.03 -8.73 -2.55
CA SER A 68 -10.00 -7.92 -3.77
C SER A 68 -8.83 -6.93 -3.72
N LYS A 69 -8.72 -6.17 -2.62
CA LYS A 69 -7.59 -5.25 -2.40
C LYS A 69 -6.27 -6.01 -2.24
N ALA A 70 -6.27 -7.18 -1.61
CA ALA A 70 -5.08 -8.03 -1.54
C ALA A 70 -4.59 -8.42 -2.93
N LYS A 71 -5.50 -8.85 -3.81
CA LYS A 71 -5.15 -9.20 -5.19
C LYS A 71 -4.60 -7.99 -5.93
N GLU A 72 -5.23 -6.83 -5.80
CA GLU A 72 -4.78 -5.59 -6.44
C GLU A 72 -3.40 -5.14 -5.95
N LEU A 73 -3.11 -5.28 -4.64
CA LEU A 73 -1.79 -4.99 -4.09
C LEU A 73 -0.76 -5.99 -4.61
N LEU A 74 -1.12 -7.27 -4.77
CA LEU A 74 -0.24 -8.29 -5.33
C LEU A 74 0.13 -7.99 -6.77
N ASP A 75 -0.86 -7.63 -7.60
CA ASP A 75 -0.64 -7.16 -8.97
C ASP A 75 0.35 -5.97 -8.96
N THR A 76 0.15 -4.99 -8.06
CA THR A 76 1.06 -3.83 -7.89
C THR A 76 2.49 -4.22 -7.50
N ILE A 77 2.69 -5.22 -6.63
CA ILE A 77 4.01 -5.68 -6.18
C ILE A 77 4.84 -6.27 -7.33
N TYR A 78 4.19 -6.89 -8.32
CA TYR A 78 4.85 -7.58 -9.44
C TYR A 78 4.76 -6.82 -10.79
N GLU A 79 4.07 -5.69 -10.84
CA GLU A 79 3.98 -4.80 -12.01
C GLU A 79 5.08 -3.70 -12.07
N VAL A 80 5.96 -3.63 -11.07
CA VAL A 80 7.10 -2.70 -11.01
C VAL A 80 8.36 -3.25 -11.67
#